data_AF-A0A957QVI8-F1
#
_entry.id   AF-A0A957QVI8-F1
#
_cell.length_a   1.000
_cell.length_b   1.000
_cell.length_c   1.000
_cell.angle_alpha   90.00
_cell.angle_beta   90.00
_cell.angle_gamma   90.00
#
_symmetry.space_group_name_H-M   'P 1'
#
loop_
_entity.id
_entity.type
_entity.pdbx_description
1 polymer ?
#
loop_
_entity_poly.entity_id
_entity_poly.type
_entity_poly.pdbx_seq_one_letter_code
_entity_poly.pdbx_strand_id
1 'polypeptide(L)'
;MVMPPIETERLLLRPFLPEDLDAIFQILDVAPGDVDLDDPAAVAEAKAGRQAWLAWSILNYDALARLHQPPYGDRAVVLRASGELIGAVGLAPA
;
A
#
# COMPACT_ATOMS: atom_id res chain seq x y z
N MET A 1 11.49 -12.83 8.87
CA MET A 1 10.38 -12.53 9.80
C MET A 1 9.19 -12.08 8.98
N VAL A 2 7.99 -12.63 9.18
CA VAL A 2 6.78 -12.15 8.48
C VAL A 2 6.50 -10.71 8.91
N MET A 3 6.04 -9.85 7.99
CA MET A 3 5.71 -8.46 8.32
C MET A 3 4.59 -8.40 9.36
N PRO A 4 4.88 -7.98 10.60
CA PRO A 4 3.86 -7.94 11.63
C PRO A 4 3.00 -6.68 11.48
N PRO A 5 1.70 -6.75 11.82
CA PRO A 5 0.91 -5.55 12.02
C PRO A 5 1.43 -4.78 13.26
N ILE A 6 1.29 -3.45 13.23
CA ILE A 6 1.61 -2.56 14.33
C ILE A 6 0.33 -1.84 14.73
N GLU A 7 -0.13 -2.10 15.95
CA GLU A 7 -1.29 -1.43 16.51
C GLU A 7 -0.87 -0.25 17.39
N THR A 8 -1.62 0.83 17.26
CA THR A 8 -1.54 2.02 18.11
C THR A 8 -2.94 2.40 18.57
N GLU A 9 -3.05 3.44 19.39
CA GLU A 9 -4.35 3.96 19.83
C GLU A 9 -5.27 4.34 18.65
N ARG A 10 -4.70 4.92 17.57
CA ARG A 10 -5.48 5.48 16.45
C ARG A 10 -5.33 4.73 15.14
N LEU A 11 -4.21 4.04 14.95
CA LEU A 11 -3.80 3.46 13.68
C LEU A 11 -3.50 1.97 13.80
N LEU A 12 -3.87 1.22 12.77
CA LEU A 12 -3.38 -0.11 12.45
C LEU A 12 -2.49 0.01 11.22
N LEU A 13 -1.20 -0.29 11.38
CA LEU A 13 -0.28 -0.44 10.26
C LEU A 13 -0.20 -1.92 9.91
N ARG A 14 -0.71 -2.33 8.75
CA ARG A 14 -0.75 -3.74 8.34
C ARG A 14 -0.16 -3.94 6.95
N PRO A 15 0.23 -5.19 6.59
CA PRO A 15 0.41 -5.55 5.19
C PRO A 15 -0.76 -5.07 4.35
N PHE A 16 -0.46 -4.65 3.12
CA PHE A 16 -1.50 -4.40 2.13
C PHE A 16 -2.32 -5.66 1.84
N LEU A 17 -3.57 -5.45 1.46
CA LEU A 17 -4.47 -6.46 0.95
C LEU A 17 -4.86 -6.12 -0.50
N PRO A 18 -5.25 -7.10 -1.34
CA PRO A 18 -5.69 -6.82 -2.71
C PRO A 18 -6.85 -5.81 -2.78
N GLU A 19 -7.73 -5.81 -1.78
CA GLU A 19 -8.90 -4.93 -1.70
C GLU A 19 -8.52 -3.46 -1.44
N ASP A 20 -7.27 -3.18 -1.04
CA ASP A 20 -6.80 -1.81 -0.82
C ASP A 20 -6.60 -1.03 -2.11
N LEU A 21 -6.66 -1.67 -3.29
CA LEU A 21 -6.31 -1.08 -4.59
C LEU A 21 -6.98 0.28 -4.84
N ASP A 22 -8.30 0.36 -4.69
CA ASP A 22 -9.04 1.57 -5.03
C ASP A 22 -8.69 2.72 -4.08
N ALA A 23 -8.61 2.43 -2.77
CA ALA A 23 -8.27 3.42 -1.76
C ALA A 23 -6.81 3.90 -1.92
N ILE A 24 -5.87 2.98 -2.16
CA ILE A 24 -4.46 3.36 -2.29
C ILE A 24 -4.17 4.09 -3.60
N PHE A 25 -4.88 3.73 -4.69
CA PHE A 25 -4.83 4.49 -5.94
C PHE A 25 -5.35 5.92 -5.77
N GLN A 26 -6.47 6.06 -5.06
CA GLN A 26 -7.00 7.39 -4.73
C GLN A 26 -5.98 8.23 -3.94
N ILE A 27 -5.29 7.62 -2.96
CA ILE A 27 -4.36 8.32 -2.06
C ILE A 27 -3.04 8.68 -2.74
N LEU A 28 -2.46 7.76 -3.52
CA LEU A 28 -1.09 7.90 -4.03
C LEU A 28 -1.00 8.40 -5.47
N ASP A 29 -2.10 8.40 -6.23
CA ASP A 29 -2.08 8.79 -7.64
C ASP A 29 -3.09 9.92 -7.92
N VAL A 30 -4.33 9.78 -7.43
CA VAL A 30 -5.40 10.77 -7.72
C VAL A 30 -5.27 12.02 -6.86
N ALA A 31 -5.20 11.89 -5.54
CA ALA A 31 -5.17 13.04 -4.62
C ALA A 31 -3.95 13.97 -4.82
N PRO A 32 -2.75 13.47 -5.17
CA PRO A 32 -1.61 14.31 -5.54
C PRO A 32 -1.76 15.03 -6.89
N GLY A 33 -2.67 14.58 -7.75
CA GLY A 33 -2.87 15.12 -9.10
C GLY A 33 -1.93 14.53 -10.15
N ASP A 34 -1.42 13.32 -9.94
CA ASP A 34 -0.47 12.65 -10.85
C ASP A 34 -1.17 11.99 -12.05
N VAL A 35 -2.50 11.96 -12.06
CA VAL A 35 -3.34 11.35 -13.09
C VAL A 35 -4.29 12.38 -13.67
N ASP A 36 -4.30 12.50 -15.01
CA ASP A 36 -5.33 13.24 -15.72
C ASP A 36 -6.66 12.46 -15.65
N LEU A 37 -7.60 12.96 -14.85
CA LEU A 37 -8.89 12.31 -14.63
C LEU A 37 -9.87 12.51 -15.80
N ASP A 38 -9.60 13.47 -16.69
CA ASP A 38 -10.41 13.73 -17.88
C ASP A 38 -10.03 12.79 -19.04
N ASP A 39 -8.90 12.07 -18.93
CA ASP A 39 -8.47 11.02 -19.86
C ASP A 39 -8.68 9.61 -19.28
N PRO A 40 -9.72 8.88 -19.72
CA PRO A 40 -9.96 7.51 -19.26
C PRO A 40 -8.81 6.53 -19.53
N ALA A 41 -8.00 6.76 -20.57
CA ALA A 41 -6.86 5.90 -20.87
C ALA A 41 -5.74 6.11 -19.84
N ALA A 42 -5.47 7.38 -19.48
CA ALA A 42 -4.50 7.72 -18.43
C ALA A 42 -4.91 7.12 -17.07
N VAL A 43 -6.19 7.22 -16.70
CA VAL A 43 -6.72 6.61 -15.47
C VAL A 43 -6.54 5.09 -15.47
N ALA A 44 -6.88 4.42 -16.58
CA ALA A 44 -6.77 2.97 -16.70
C ALA A 44 -5.31 2.50 -16.61
N GLU A 45 -4.39 3.20 -17.28
CA GLU A 45 -2.95 2.91 -17.24
C GLU A 45 -2.39 3.09 -15.82
N ALA A 46 -2.67 4.22 -15.18
CA ALA A 46 -2.20 4.51 -13.82
C ALA A 46 -2.74 3.47 -12.82
N LYS A 47 -4.03 3.12 -12.91
CA LYS A 47 -4.65 2.13 -12.02
C LYS A 47 -4.06 0.73 -12.25
N ALA A 48 -3.77 0.34 -13.49
CA ALA A 48 -3.08 -0.91 -13.79
C ALA A 48 -1.66 -0.94 -13.21
N GLY A 49 -0.92 0.17 -13.30
CA GLY A 49 0.39 0.34 -12.67
C GLY A 49 0.32 0.17 -11.15
N ARG A 50 -0.65 0.82 -10.50
CA ARG A 50 -0.88 0.70 -9.06
C ARG A 50 -1.25 -0.72 -8.65
N GLN A 51 -2.07 -1.42 -9.44
CA GLN A 51 -2.42 -2.82 -9.22
C GLN A 51 -1.19 -3.73 -9.28
N ALA A 52 -0.30 -3.53 -10.25
CA ALA A 52 0.95 -4.29 -10.36
C ALA A 52 1.87 -4.03 -9.16
N TRP A 53 2.01 -2.76 -8.74
CA TRP A 53 2.78 -2.38 -7.56
C TRP A 53 2.22 -3.00 -6.28
N LEU A 54 0.90 -3.00 -6.10
CA LEU A 54 0.24 -3.56 -4.92
C LEU A 54 0.47 -5.07 -4.83
N ALA A 55 0.27 -5.78 -5.95
CA ALA A 55 0.51 -7.22 -6.03
C ALA A 55 1.98 -7.56 -5.70
N TRP A 56 2.94 -6.79 -6.24
CA TRP A 56 4.35 -6.98 -5.92
C TRP A 56 4.66 -6.71 -4.46
N SER A 57 4.10 -5.65 -3.88
CA SER A 57 4.30 -5.28 -2.47
C SER A 57 3.85 -6.39 -1.52
N ILE A 58 2.69 -7.00 -1.79
CA ILE A 58 2.15 -8.11 -1.01
C ILE A 58 3.07 -9.34 -1.09
N LEU A 59 3.49 -9.72 -2.30
CA LEU A 59 4.41 -10.85 -2.50
C LEU A 59 5.77 -10.63 -1.83
N ASN A 60 6.23 -9.38 -1.80
CA ASN A 60 7.53 -9.02 -1.28
C ASN A 60 7.65 -9.30 0.23
N TYR A 61 6.58 -9.17 1.01
CA TYR A 61 6.60 -9.47 2.45
C TYR A 61 7.07 -10.91 2.73
N ASP A 62 6.54 -11.88 1.98
CA ASP A 62 6.92 -13.29 2.11
C ASP A 62 8.30 -13.59 1.52
N ALA A 63 8.67 -12.90 0.43
CA ALA A 63 10.00 -13.03 -0.16
C ALA A 63 11.08 -12.57 0.83
N LEU A 64 10.93 -11.39 1.43
CA LEU A 64 11.86 -10.86 2.43
C LEU A 64 11.90 -11.72 3.70
N ALA A 65 10.74 -12.23 4.14
CA ALA A 65 10.68 -13.12 5.28
C ALA A 65 11.52 -14.40 5.07
N ARG A 66 11.45 -15.00 3.86
CA ARG A 66 12.26 -16.17 3.46
C ARG A 66 13.75 -15.88 3.36
N LEU A 67 14.09 -14.64 2.99
CA LEU A 67 15.48 -14.17 2.93
C LEU A 67 16.03 -13.74 4.30
N HIS A 68 15.28 -13.95 5.38
CA HIS A 68 15.62 -13.51 6.73
C HIS A 68 15.90 -12.01 6.84
N GLN A 69 15.32 -11.21 5.94
CA GLN A 69 15.43 -9.76 5.98
C GLN A 69 14.52 -9.18 7.07
N PRO A 70 14.84 -7.98 7.59
CA PRO A 70 13.89 -7.16 8.32
C PRO A 70 12.59 -6.95 7.53
N PRO A 71 11.46 -6.69 8.19
CA PRO A 71 10.16 -6.50 7.54
C PRO A 71 10.07 -5.12 6.87
N TYR A 72 10.88 -4.94 5.83
CA TYR A 72 10.90 -3.77 4.94
C TYR A 72 9.69 -3.73 4.01
N GLY A 73 9.50 -2.56 3.39
CA GLY A 73 8.39 -2.28 2.50
C GLY A 73 7.28 -1.50 3.18
N ASP A 74 6.34 -1.05 2.36
CA ASP A 74 5.22 -0.22 2.77
C ASP A 74 4.15 -1.03 3.48
N ARG A 75 3.46 -0.40 4.43
CA ARG A 75 2.27 -0.88 5.13
C ARG A 75 1.10 0.03 4.81
N ALA A 76 -0.08 -0.55 4.72
CA ALA A 76 -1.34 0.18 4.78
C ALA A 76 -1.47 0.87 6.15
N VAL A 77 -1.75 2.18 6.14
CA VAL A 77 -2.09 2.96 7.33
C VAL A 77 -3.61 3.00 7.44
N VAL A 78 -4.17 2.32 8.43
CA VAL A 78 -5.61 2.18 8.60
C VAL A 78 -6.07 2.89 9.88
N LEU A 79 -7.14 3.69 9.81
CA LEU A 79 -7.80 4.24 10.99
C LEU A 79 -8.47 3.12 11.77
N ARG A 80 -8.08 2.94 13.04
CA ARG A 80 -8.57 1.83 13.87
C ARG A 80 -10.07 1.92 14.15
N ALA A 81 -10.61 3.14 14.24
CA ALA A 81 -12.01 3.37 14.58
C ALA A 81 -12.98 3.00 13.42
N SER A 82 -12.57 3.21 12.17
CA SER A 82 -13.42 3.03 10.98
C SER A 82 -13.00 1.85 10.10
N GLY A 83 -11.76 1.39 10.22
CA GLY A 83 -11.16 0.43 9.27
C GLY A 83 -10.77 1.07 7.94
N GLU A 84 -10.85 2.40 7.83
CA GLU A 84 -10.54 3.14 6.60
C GLU A 84 -9.04 3.18 6.33
N LEU A 85 -8.63 2.85 5.10
CA LEU A 85 -7.27 3.07 4.64
C LEU A 85 -7.06 4.57 4.38
N ILE A 86 -6.08 5.17 5.07
CA ILE A 86 -5.80 6.60 5.00
C ILE A 86 -4.38 6.94 4.55
N GLY A 87 -3.56 5.93 4.23
CA GLY A 87 -2.22 6.16 3.76
C GLY A 87 -1.36 4.92 3.61
N ALA A 88 -0.09 5.16 3.32
CA ALA A 88 0.97 4.18 3.31
C ALA A 88 2.17 4.68 4.11
N VAL A 89 2.88 3.77 4.78
CA VAL A 89 4.16 4.08 5.44
C VAL A 89 5.09 2.89 5.36
N GLY A 90 6.35 3.13 5.01
CA GLY A 90 7.34 2.08 4.80
C GLY A 90 8.64 2.29 5.55
N LEU A 91 9.35 1.18 5.75
CA LEU A 91 10.74 1.17 6.15
C LEU A 91 11.56 0.64 4.98
N ALA A 92 12.54 1.42 4.54
CA ALA A 92 13.51 1.03 3.52
C ALA A 92 14.90 0.82 4.16
N PRO A 93 15.76 -0.03 3.57
CA PRO A 93 17.18 -0.05 3.90
C PRO A 93 17.82 1.34 3.72
N ALA A 94 18.76 1.69 4.58
CA ALA A 94 19.56 2.92 4.49
C ALA A 94 20.80 2.72 3.60
#